data_AF-A0A7J2JY26-F1
#
_entry.id   AF-A0A7J2JY26-F1
#
_cell.length_a   1.000
_cell.length_b   1.000
_cell.length_c   1.000
_cell.angle_alpha   90.00
_cell.angle_beta   90.00
_cell.angle_gamma   90.00
#
_symmetry.space_group_name_H-M   'P 1'
#
loop_
_entity.id
_entity.type
_entity.pdbx_description
1 polymer ?
#
loop_
_entity_poly.entity_id
_entity_poly.type
_entity_poly.pdbx_seq_one_letter_code
_entity_poly.pdbx_strand_id
1 'polypeptide(L)'
;LWPDVLRAKESKKVRAGKGKMRGRRYKMAVGPLVVVGEDEGLLKAVGNLPGVDGVLARNLNILLLAPGAHPGRLTLWTESAIKIADEIWGKDA
;
A
#
# COMPACT_ATOMS: atom_id res chain seq x y z
N LEU A 1 1.80 -11.60 7.87
CA LEU A 1 1.55 -10.95 6.57
C LEU A 1 0.38 -11.56 5.82
N TRP A 2 0.42 -12.86 5.49
CA TRP A 2 -0.65 -13.53 4.73
C TRP A 2 -2.09 -13.37 5.29
N PRO A 3 -2.32 -13.40 6.62
CA PRO A 3 -3.65 -13.13 7.17
C PRO A 3 -4.23 -11.77 6.78
N ASP A 4 -3.39 -10.75 6.60
CA ASP A 4 -3.85 -9.40 6.23
C ASP A 4 -4.31 -9.33 4.76
N VAL A 5 -3.65 -10.09 3.89
CA VAL A 5 -4.06 -10.26 2.49
C VAL A 5 -5.39 -11.02 2.40
N LEU A 6 -5.56 -12.07 3.22
CA LEU A 6 -6.83 -12.80 3.31
C LEU A 6 -7.96 -11.90 3.82
N ARG A 7 -7.72 -11.11 4.88
CA ARG A 7 -8.65 -10.10 5.39
C ARG A 7 -9.07 -9.12 4.29
N ALA A 8 -8.12 -8.61 3.50
CA ALA A 8 -8.41 -7.72 2.39
C ALA A 8 -9.26 -8.40 1.30
N LYS A 9 -8.96 -9.66 0.95
CA LYS A 9 -9.73 -10.46 -0.01
C LYS A 9 -11.18 -10.68 0.45
N GLU A 10 -11.38 -11.11 1.69
CA GLU A 10 -12.71 -11.38 2.28
C GLU A 10 -13.55 -10.12 2.45
N SER A 11 -12.91 -8.97 2.69
CA SER A 11 -13.60 -7.68 2.86
C SER A 11 -14.18 -7.08 1.57
N LYS A 12 -13.88 -7.67 0.40
CA LYS A 12 -14.31 -7.16 -0.90
C LYS A 12 -15.83 -7.27 -1.03
N LYS A 13 -16.51 -6.13 -1.11
CA LYS A 13 -17.97 -6.05 -1.25
C LYS A 13 -18.42 -4.97 -2.22
N VAL A 14 -19.66 -5.07 -2.68
CA VAL A 14 -20.28 -4.03 -3.51
C VAL A 14 -20.50 -2.77 -2.67
N ARG A 15 -20.10 -1.63 -3.21
CA ARG A 15 -20.25 -0.31 -2.58
C ARG A 15 -21.73 0.04 -2.46
N ALA A 16 -22.15 0.49 -1.28
CA ALA A 16 -23.50 1.00 -1.06
C ALA A 16 -23.75 2.31 -1.81
N GLY A 17 -25.04 2.60 -2.08
CA GLY A 17 -25.48 3.84 -2.72
C GLY A 17 -25.21 3.93 -4.23
N LYS A 18 -25.34 5.15 -4.78
CA LYS A 18 -25.23 5.43 -6.23
C LYS A 18 -23.80 5.36 -6.77
N GLY A 19 -22.78 5.39 -5.90
CA GLY A 19 -21.37 5.34 -6.31
C GLY A 19 -21.00 4.07 -7.09
N LYS A 20 -21.75 2.97 -6.87
CA LYS A 20 -21.57 1.71 -7.62
C LYS A 20 -21.83 1.84 -9.12
N MET A 21 -22.66 2.81 -9.53
CA MET A 21 -22.98 3.12 -10.92
C MET A 21 -21.94 4.03 -11.58
N ARG A 22 -21.04 4.65 -10.81
CA ARG A 22 -20.03 5.62 -11.28
C ARG A 22 -18.63 5.00 -11.39
N GLY A 23 -18.54 3.73 -11.79
CA GLY A 23 -17.27 3.01 -11.93
C GLY A 23 -16.59 2.57 -10.62
N ARG A 24 -17.15 2.87 -9.44
CA ARG A 24 -16.58 2.51 -8.12
C ARG A 24 -17.38 1.41 -7.43
N ARG A 25 -17.70 0.35 -8.18
CA ARG A 25 -18.61 -0.73 -7.74
C ARG A 25 -18.11 -1.50 -6.53
N TYR A 26 -16.81 -1.73 -6.40
CA TYR A 26 -16.25 -2.50 -5.29
C TYR A 26 -15.57 -1.60 -4.26
N LYS A 27 -15.61 -2.03 -3.00
CA LYS A 27 -14.79 -1.53 -1.90
C LYS A 27 -14.15 -2.74 -1.22
N MET A 28 -12.89 -2.60 -0.82
CA MET A 28 -12.17 -3.57 -0.02
C MET A 28 -11.36 -2.84 1.07
N ALA A 29 -10.91 -3.59 2.07
CA ALA A 29 -10.00 -3.07 3.08
C ALA A 29 -8.61 -2.84 2.51
N VAL A 30 -7.90 -1.89 3.10
CA VAL A 30 -6.49 -1.63 2.80
C VAL A 30 -5.66 -2.67 3.55
N GLY A 31 -4.74 -3.31 2.84
CA GLY A 31 -3.80 -4.29 3.36
C GLY A 31 -2.39 -3.71 3.50
N PRO A 32 -1.35 -4.55 3.42
CA PRO A 32 0.03 -4.13 3.60
C PRO A 32 0.49 -3.18 2.48
N LEU A 33 1.46 -2.32 2.80
CA LEU A 33 2.22 -1.54 1.83
C LEU A 33 3.60 -2.16 1.66
N VAL A 34 4.08 -2.31 0.42
CA VAL A 34 5.44 -2.76 0.11
C VAL A 34 6.22 -1.58 -0.45
N VAL A 35 7.29 -1.20 0.22
CA VAL A 35 8.17 -0.10 -0.17
C VAL A 35 9.49 -0.67 -0.68
N VAL A 36 9.83 -0.34 -1.92
CA VAL A 36 11.03 -0.83 -2.60
C VAL A 36 11.96 0.32 -2.98
N GLY A 37 13.26 0.06 -2.96
CA GLY A 37 14.23 1.06 -3.41
C GLY A 37 14.24 1.21 -4.94
N GLU A 38 14.19 0.08 -5.64
CA GLU A 38 14.17 -0.02 -7.09
C GLU A 38 13.12 -1.05 -7.52
N ASP A 39 12.54 -0.88 -8.71
CA ASP A 39 11.52 -1.79 -9.24
C ASP A 39 12.15 -2.84 -10.16
N GLU A 40 12.45 -4.01 -9.59
CA GLU A 40 12.89 -5.20 -10.32
C GLU A 40 11.71 -6.10 -10.73
N GLY A 41 10.54 -5.50 -10.96
CA GLY A 41 9.28 -6.21 -11.25
C GLY A 41 8.49 -6.57 -10.00
N LEU A 42 8.95 -6.19 -8.80
CA LEU A 42 8.25 -6.45 -7.55
C LEU A 42 6.90 -5.71 -7.52
N LEU A 43 6.83 -4.48 -8.03
CA LEU A 43 5.58 -3.70 -8.06
C LEU A 43 4.51 -4.42 -8.89
N LYS A 44 4.92 -5.01 -10.01
CA LYS A 44 4.04 -5.80 -10.87
C LYS A 44 3.62 -7.12 -10.18
N ALA A 45 4.53 -7.76 -9.46
CA ALA A 45 4.25 -9.00 -8.74
C ALA A 45 3.22 -8.80 -7.61
N VAL A 46 3.35 -7.73 -6.82
CA VAL A 46 2.44 -7.46 -5.70
C VAL A 46 1.11 -6.85 -6.14
N GLY A 47 1.06 -6.16 -7.28
CA GLY A 47 -0.13 -5.44 -7.73
C GLY A 47 -1.37 -6.31 -8.01
N ASN A 48 -1.22 -7.63 -8.13
CA ASN A 48 -2.36 -8.55 -8.28
C ASN A 48 -2.89 -9.07 -6.93
N LEU A 49 -2.20 -8.80 -5.82
CA LEU A 49 -2.62 -9.26 -4.50
C LEU A 49 -3.73 -8.35 -3.92
N PRO A 50 -4.81 -8.91 -3.35
CA PRO A 50 -5.89 -8.13 -2.76
C PRO A 50 -5.41 -7.18 -1.65
N GLY A 51 -5.63 -5.87 -1.85
CA GLY A 51 -5.36 -4.84 -0.84
C GLY A 51 -3.88 -4.55 -0.57
N VAL A 52 -2.96 -5.18 -1.32
CA VAL A 52 -1.53 -4.89 -1.25
C VAL A 52 -1.21 -3.77 -2.23
N ASP A 53 -0.53 -2.72 -1.75
CA ASP A 53 0.02 -1.69 -2.61
C ASP A 53 1.55 -1.79 -2.63
N GLY A 54 2.16 -1.45 -3.77
CA GLY A 54 3.61 -1.32 -3.91
C GLY A 54 3.99 0.10 -4.29
N VAL A 55 5.09 0.62 -3.74
CA VAL A 55 5.59 1.96 -4.07
C VAL A 55 7.11 2.02 -3.99
N LEU A 56 7.72 2.88 -4.80
CA LEU A 56 9.13 3.24 -4.65
C LEU A 56 9.33 4.15 -3.43
N ALA A 57 10.41 3.96 -2.70
CA ALA A 57 10.75 4.76 -1.51
C ALA A 57 10.76 6.27 -1.81
N ARG A 58 11.28 6.66 -2.99
CA ARG A 58 11.32 8.05 -3.46
C ARG A 58 9.92 8.66 -3.75
N ASN A 59 8.91 7.82 -3.98
CA ASN A 59 7.54 8.22 -4.32
C ASN A 59 6.54 7.98 -3.18
N LEU A 60 7.04 7.75 -1.96
CA LEU A 60 6.22 7.49 -0.80
C LEU A 60 5.35 8.72 -0.48
N ASN A 61 4.06 8.50 -0.24
CA ASN A 61 3.12 9.58 0.04
C ASN A 61 2.25 9.29 1.27
N ILE A 62 1.67 10.35 1.83
CA ILE A 62 0.85 10.29 3.05
C ILE A 62 -0.42 9.45 2.86
N LEU A 63 -1.00 9.42 1.66
CA LEU A 63 -2.23 8.66 1.37
C LEU A 63 -1.98 7.15 1.42
N LEU A 64 -0.77 6.72 1.07
CA LEU A 64 -0.33 5.33 1.16
C LEU A 64 -0.01 4.94 2.60
N LEU A 65 0.66 5.81 3.37
CA LEU A 65 1.06 5.54 4.76
C LEU A 65 -0.11 5.63 5.76
N ALA A 66 -1.03 6.58 5.55
CA ALA A 66 -2.13 6.87 6.44
C ALA A 66 -3.48 6.91 5.68
N PRO A 67 -3.93 5.78 5.09
CA PRO A 67 -5.16 5.72 4.33
C PRO A 67 -6.37 6.08 5.22
N GLY A 68 -7.11 7.12 4.83
CA GLY A 68 -8.25 7.62 5.62
C GLY A 68 -7.84 8.41 6.86
N ALA A 69 -6.63 9.00 6.87
CA ALA A 69 -6.07 9.76 7.99
C ALA A 69 -5.83 8.93 9.27
N HIS A 70 -5.69 7.60 9.14
CA HIS A 70 -5.28 6.72 10.22
C HIS A 70 -3.81 6.32 10.06
N PRO A 71 -2.89 6.79 10.93
CA PRO A 71 -1.49 6.41 10.88
C PRO A 71 -1.30 4.94 11.31
N GLY A 72 -0.17 4.35 10.92
CA GLY A 72 0.20 2.98 11.32
C GLY A 72 -0.25 1.89 10.35
N ARG A 73 -0.12 2.11 9.04
CA ARG A 73 -0.29 1.04 8.06
C ARG A 73 0.86 0.02 8.16
N LEU A 74 0.54 -1.27 8.14
CA LEU A 74 1.54 -2.33 8.06
C LEU A 74 2.38 -2.16 6.78
N THR A 75 3.66 -1.82 6.94
CA THR A 75 4.55 -1.46 5.84
C THR A 75 5.78 -2.36 5.84
N LEU A 76 6.04 -3.04 4.72
CA LEU A 76 7.24 -3.83 4.47
C LEU A 76 8.23 -2.99 3.69
N TRP A 77 9.49 -3.01 4.12
CA TRP A 77 10.56 -2.24 3.50
C TRP A 77 11.64 -3.18 3.00
N THR A 78 12.17 -2.92 1.80
CA THR A 78 13.43 -3.52 1.38
C THR A 78 14.60 -2.80 2.06
N GLU A 79 15.73 -3.48 2.20
CA GLU A 79 16.94 -2.86 2.75
C GLU A 79 17.36 -1.62 1.93
N SER A 80 17.27 -1.70 0.60
CA SER A 80 17.52 -0.57 -0.30
C SER A 80 16.57 0.60 -0.07
N ALA A 81 15.30 0.34 0.21
CA ALA A 81 14.33 1.38 0.51
C ALA A 81 14.65 2.11 1.81
N ILE A 82 15.13 1.40 2.84
CA ILE A 82 15.54 2.01 4.11
C ILE A 82 16.72 2.95 3.90
N LYS A 83 17.74 2.52 3.14
CA LYS A 83 18.91 3.37 2.80
C LYS A 83 18.49 4.66 2.09
N ILE A 84 17.55 4.56 1.14
CA ILE A 84 17.02 5.74 0.43
C ILE A 84 16.22 6.64 1.37
N ALA A 85 15.43 6.06 2.28
CA ALA A 85 14.69 6.84 3.27
C ALA A 85 15.63 7.62 4.20
N ASP A 86 16.72 6.99 4.64
CA ASP A 86 17.76 7.62 5.46
C ASP A 86 18.51 8.73 4.68
N GLU A 87 18.79 8.52 3.40
CA GLU A 87 19.38 9.57 2.54
C GLU A 87 18.49 10.82 2.42
N ILE A 88 17.17 10.61 2.31
CA ILE A 88 16.19 11.68 2.10
C ILE A 88 15.84 12.40 3.41
N TRP A 89 15.65 11.66 4.51
CA TRP A 89 15.09 12.17 5.77
C TRP A 89 16.01 12.04 6.99
N GLY A 90 17.11 11.29 6.89
CA GLY A 90 18.03 11.01 8.01
C GLY A 90 19.06 12.10 8.31
N LYS A 91 19.15 13.15 7.47
CA LYS A 91 20.15 14.23 7.63
C LYS A 91 19.82 15.24 8.74
N ASP A 92 18.59 15.22 9.23
CA ASP A 92 18.10 16.15 10.26
C ASP A 92 18.02 15.51 11.66
N ALA A 93 18.66 14.34 11.86
CA ALA A 93 18.72 13.60 13.12
C ALA A 93 20.11 13.67 13.77
#